data_AF-A0A1B6G5I1-F1
#
_entry.id   AF-A0A1B6G5I1-F1
#
_cell.length_a   1.000
_cell.length_b   1.000
_cell.length_c   1.000
_cell.angle_alpha   90.00
_cell.angle_beta   90.00
_cell.angle_gamma   90.00
#
_symmetry.space_group_name_H-M   'P 1'
#
loop_
_entity.id
_entity.type
_entity.pdbx_description
1 polymer ?
#
loop_
_entity_poly.entity_id
_entity_poly.type
_entity_poly.pdbx_seq_one_letter_code
_entity_poly.pdbx_strand_id
1 'polypeptide(L)'
;NLPNNAVFGNTYDTGYIESSVPLAMICSLMLGLADCCLNTQVYSLLAAMHPDSGAQTCALYKFTKAVVKATSYYSSNHLGLHTHLHILVPSSVAGVIAYYVIGRKVTNCRVTDSELQELNKCNT
;
A
#
# COMPACT_ATOMS: atom_id res chain seq x y z
N ASN A 1 12.61 18.05 -3.74
CA ASN A 1 12.77 18.75 -5.03
C ASN A 1 11.74 19.87 -5.25
N LEU A 2 10.85 20.18 -4.29
CA LEU A 2 9.95 21.35 -4.39
C LEU A 2 9.95 22.14 -3.08
N PRO A 3 9.98 23.49 -3.10
CA PRO A 3 9.71 24.32 -1.92
C PRO A 3 8.26 24.14 -1.46
N ASN A 4 7.99 24.36 -0.17
CA ASN A 4 6.67 24.13 0.46
C ASN A 4 5.52 24.90 -0.22
N ASN A 5 5.84 25.96 -0.97
CA ASN A 5 4.92 26.82 -1.71
C ASN A 5 4.78 26.49 -3.20
N ALA A 6 5.46 25.47 -3.73
CA ALA A 6 5.44 25.18 -5.17
C ALA A 6 4.06 24.73 -5.70
N VAL A 7 3.13 24.39 -4.80
CA VAL A 7 1.72 24.13 -5.13
C VAL A 7 0.91 25.40 -5.42
N PHE A 8 1.44 26.59 -5.12
CA PHE A 8 0.74 27.88 -5.25
C PHE A 8 1.27 28.81 -6.35
N GLY A 9 2.35 28.44 -7.06
CA GLY A 9 2.91 29.22 -8.17
C GLY A 9 4.44 29.27 -8.19
N ASN A 10 5.00 29.86 -9.25
CA ASN A 10 6.45 30.00 -9.47
C ASN A 10 7.11 30.63 -8.24
N THR A 11 8.01 29.86 -7.60
CA THR A 11 8.76 30.28 -6.40
C THR A 11 10.22 30.40 -6.78
N TYR A 12 10.86 31.52 -6.41
CA TYR A 12 12.29 31.79 -6.62
C TYR A 12 13.19 31.23 -5.51
N ASP A 13 12.63 30.55 -4.50
CA ASP A 13 13.41 29.84 -3.48
C ASP A 13 14.09 28.62 -4.08
N THR A 14 15.40 28.55 -3.88
CA THR A 14 16.25 27.42 -4.22
C THR A 14 15.79 26.20 -3.43
N GLY A 15 15.22 25.21 -4.14
CA GLY A 15 14.98 23.91 -3.55
C GLY A 15 16.28 23.34 -2.98
N TYR A 16 16.26 22.89 -1.73
CA TYR A 16 17.41 22.36 -0.97
C TYR A 16 18.21 21.22 -1.67
N ILE A 17 17.71 20.69 -2.80
CA ILE A 17 18.31 19.60 -3.57
C ILE A 17 18.31 19.98 -5.05
N GLU A 18 19.47 19.91 -5.69
CA GLU A 18 19.68 20.08 -7.13
C GLU A 18 18.66 19.22 -7.92
N SER A 19 17.94 19.84 -8.86
CA SER A 19 16.92 19.17 -9.68
C SER A 19 17.58 18.17 -10.64
N SER A 20 17.79 16.95 -10.16
CA SER A 20 18.38 15.85 -10.91
C SER A 20 17.27 15.01 -11.53
N VAL A 21 17.07 15.18 -12.83
CA VAL A 21 16.21 14.32 -13.69
C VAL A 21 16.37 12.82 -13.39
N PRO A 22 17.58 12.24 -13.25
CA PRO A 22 17.72 10.81 -12.96
C PRO A 22 17.12 10.42 -11.60
N LEU A 23 17.19 11.29 -10.58
CA LEU A 23 16.62 11.00 -9.27
C LEU A 23 15.09 10.97 -9.33
N ALA A 24 14.47 11.89 -10.08
CA ALA A 24 13.03 11.90 -10.30
C ALA A 24 12.55 10.65 -11.07
N MET A 25 13.32 10.21 -12.07
CA MET A 25 13.05 8.99 -12.85
C MET A 25 13.17 7.73 -12.00
N ILE A 26 14.20 7.63 -11.16
CA ILE A 26 14.35 6.51 -10.23
C ILE A 26 13.23 6.51 -9.19
N CYS A 27 12.85 7.68 -8.68
CA CYS A 27 11.78 7.80 -7.69
C CYS A 27 10.41 7.40 -8.26
N SER A 28 10.08 7.84 -9.49
CA SER A 28 8.83 7.45 -10.16
C SER A 28 8.80 5.96 -10.48
N LEU A 29 9.93 5.39 -10.94
CA LEU A 29 10.08 3.96 -11.17
C LEU A 29 9.89 3.16 -9.88
N MET A 30 10.52 3.59 -8.78
CA MET A 30 10.46 2.90 -7.51
C MET A 30 9.06 3.01 -6.86
N LEU A 31 8.41 4.16 -6.99
CA LEU A 31 7.01 4.35 -6.57
C LEU A 31 6.05 3.46 -7.38
N GLY A 32 6.24 3.38 -8.70
CA GLY A 32 5.46 2.49 -9.57
C GLY A 32 5.67 1.01 -9.21
N LEU A 33 6.92 0.61 -8.97
CA LEU A 33 7.26 -0.74 -8.53
C LEU A 33 6.64 -1.04 -7.16
N ALA A 34 6.71 -0.11 -6.21
CA ALA A 34 6.12 -0.27 -4.89
C ALA A 34 4.60 -0.47 -4.98
N ASP A 35 3.88 0.29 -5.80
CA ASP A 35 2.44 0.11 -5.99
C ASP A 35 2.12 -1.30 -6.54
N CYS A 36 2.88 -1.76 -7.54
CA CYS A 36 2.75 -3.10 -8.10
C CYS A 36 3.01 -4.20 -7.06
N CYS A 37 4.10 -4.11 -6.30
CA CYS A 37 4.45 -5.10 -5.27
C CYS A 37 3.39 -5.16 -4.17
N LEU A 38 2.89 -4.01 -3.72
CA LEU A 38 1.82 -3.96 -2.71
C LEU A 38 0.51 -4.54 -3.26
N ASN A 39 0.19 -4.28 -4.52
CA ASN A 39 -0.97 -4.91 -5.16
C ASN A 39 -0.83 -6.43 -5.13
N THR A 40 0.29 -6.99 -5.59
CA THR A 40 0.50 -8.45 -5.58
C THR A 40 0.40 -9.03 -4.17
N GLN A 41 1.08 -8.44 -3.18
CA GLN A 41 1.04 -8.91 -1.79
C GLN A 41 -0.39 -8.94 -1.23
N VAL A 42 -1.14 -7.84 -1.39
CA VAL A 42 -2.52 -7.75 -0.89
C VAL A 42 -3.45 -8.70 -1.64
N TYR A 43 -3.36 -8.80 -2.97
CA TYR A 43 -4.19 -9.73 -3.74
C TYR A 43 -3.94 -11.19 -3.37
N SER A 44 -2.68 -11.59 -3.18
CA SER A 44 -2.34 -12.95 -2.74
C SER A 44 -2.92 -13.27 -1.37
N LEU A 45 -2.86 -12.32 -0.42
CA LEU A 45 -3.44 -12.48 0.90
C LEU A 45 -4.98 -12.54 0.85
N LEU A 46 -5.59 -11.71 0.00
CA LEU A 46 -7.03 -11.64 -0.16
C LEU A 46 -7.59 -12.94 -0.77
N ALA A 47 -6.92 -13.48 -1.78
CA ALA A 47 -7.24 -14.76 -2.38
C ALA A 47 -7.08 -15.92 -1.39
N ALA A 48 -6.12 -15.84 -0.45
CA ALA A 48 -5.96 -16.83 0.60
C ALA A 48 -7.06 -16.74 1.68
N MET A 49 -7.54 -15.54 1.99
CA MET A 49 -8.58 -15.30 3.00
C MET A 49 -10.00 -15.56 2.48
N HIS A 50 -10.29 -15.21 1.22
CA HIS A 50 -11.62 -15.28 0.61
C HIS A 50 -11.55 -16.01 -0.74
N PRO A 51 -11.27 -17.33 -0.75
CA PRO A 51 -11.08 -18.09 -1.98
C PRO A 51 -12.36 -18.14 -2.85
N ASP A 52 -13.53 -18.17 -2.23
CA ASP A 52 -14.83 -18.29 -2.93
C ASP A 52 -15.34 -16.95 -3.48
N SER A 53 -15.00 -15.84 -2.83
CA SER A 53 -15.50 -14.48 -3.14
C SER A 53 -14.38 -13.51 -3.54
N GLY A 54 -13.39 -14.02 -4.30
CA GLY A 54 -12.22 -13.24 -4.71
C GLY A 54 -12.56 -11.99 -5.54
N ALA A 55 -13.53 -12.09 -6.46
CA ALA A 55 -13.92 -10.98 -7.34
C ALA A 55 -14.49 -9.79 -6.57
N GLN A 56 -15.38 -10.04 -5.61
CA GLN A 56 -16.00 -9.00 -4.78
C GLN A 56 -14.97 -8.33 -3.88
N THR A 57 -14.08 -9.11 -3.28
CA THR A 57 -13.03 -8.59 -2.39
C THR A 57 -12.00 -7.77 -3.17
N CYS A 58 -11.64 -8.19 -4.38
CA CYS A 58 -10.79 -7.42 -5.30
C CYS A 58 -11.44 -6.08 -5.70
N ALA A 59 -12.74 -6.06 -5.98
CA ALA A 59 -13.47 -4.84 -6.33
C ALA A 59 -13.50 -3.85 -5.17
N LEU A 60 -13.79 -4.33 -3.94
CA LEU A 60 -13.80 -3.51 -2.74
C LEU A 60 -12.42 -2.90 -2.44
N TYR A 61 -11.35 -3.66 -2.65
CA TYR A 61 -9.98 -3.15 -2.50
C TYR A 61 -9.68 -2.04 -3.51
N LYS A 62 -9.99 -2.24 -4.80
CA LYS A 62 -9.79 -1.22 -5.85
C LYS A 62 -10.59 0.06 -5.56
N PHE A 63 -11.83 -0.08 -5.10
CA PHE A 63 -12.68 1.03 -4.69
C PHE A 63 -12.06 1.81 -3.52
N THR A 64 -11.69 1.12 -2.44
CA THR A 64 -11.07 1.73 -1.26
C THR A 64 -9.79 2.48 -1.63
N LYS A 65 -8.94 1.87 -2.45
CA LYS A 65 -7.69 2.48 -2.92
C LYS A 65 -7.95 3.73 -3.77
N ALA A 66 -9.02 3.75 -4.56
CA ALA A 66 -9.44 4.93 -5.34
C ALA A 66 -9.97 6.06 -4.44
N VAL A 67 -10.80 5.73 -3.43
CA VAL A 67 -11.30 6.71 -2.45
C VAL A 67 -10.15 7.37 -1.71
N VAL A 68 -9.20 6.58 -1.18
CA VAL A 68 -8.02 7.12 -0.49
C VAL A 68 -7.24 8.06 -1.40
N LYS A 69 -6.96 7.66 -2.65
CA LYS A 69 -6.28 8.53 -3.63
C LYS A 69 -7.05 9.82 -3.90
N ALA A 70 -8.37 9.75 -4.04
CA ALA A 70 -9.22 10.91 -4.28
C ALA A 70 -9.22 11.85 -3.06
N THR A 71 -9.34 11.33 -1.84
CA THR A 71 -9.27 12.09 -0.59
C THR A 71 -7.90 12.73 -0.41
N SER A 72 -6.83 12.02 -0.72
CA SER A 72 -5.45 12.52 -0.72
C SER A 72 -5.25 13.67 -1.72
N TYR A 73 -5.83 13.56 -2.91
CA TYR A 73 -5.80 14.63 -3.91
C TYR A 73 -6.62 15.85 -3.47
N TYR A 74 -7.82 15.63 -2.91
CA TYR A 74 -8.67 16.70 -2.38
C TYR A 74 -7.98 17.46 -1.23
N SER A 75 -7.35 16.73 -0.30
CA SER A 75 -6.61 17.30 0.82
C SER A 75 -5.36 18.08 0.36
N SER A 76 -4.74 17.66 -0.75
CA SER A 76 -3.61 18.37 -1.36
C SER A 76 -3.95 19.78 -1.85
N ASN A 77 -5.23 20.08 -2.07
CA ASN A 77 -5.68 21.41 -2.51
C ASN A 77 -5.68 22.45 -1.36
N HIS A 78 -5.54 22.01 -0.11
CA HIS A 78 -5.59 22.88 1.08
C HIS A 78 -4.34 22.79 1.98
N LEU A 79 -3.50 21.76 1.81
CA LEU A 79 -2.37 21.45 2.68
C LEU A 79 -1.08 21.31 1.86
N GLY A 80 0.03 21.90 2.36
CA GLY A 80 1.33 21.88 1.69
C GLY A 80 1.91 20.46 1.50
N LEU A 81 2.78 20.30 0.50
CA LEU A 81 3.37 19.04 0.05
C LEU A 81 4.03 18.23 1.20
N HIS A 82 4.61 18.92 2.17
CA HIS A 82 5.29 18.29 3.31
C HIS A 82 4.34 17.55 4.24
N THR A 83 3.12 18.03 4.41
CA THR A 83 2.11 17.42 5.28
C THR A 83 1.66 16.07 4.74
N HIS A 84 1.55 15.92 3.41
CA HIS A 84 1.20 14.65 2.79
C HIS A 84 2.27 13.57 3.04
N LEU A 85 3.55 13.95 2.96
CA LEU A 85 4.67 13.04 3.19
C LEU A 85 4.69 12.53 4.63
N HIS A 86 4.42 13.41 5.61
CA HIS A 86 4.36 13.03 7.03
C HIS A 86 3.22 12.07 7.37
N ILE A 87 2.11 12.09 6.62
CA ILE A 87 0.97 11.19 6.85
C ILE A 87 1.18 9.83 6.15
N LEU A 88 1.87 9.83 5.01
CA LEU A 88 2.16 8.62 4.25
C LEU A 88 3.12 7.67 4.98
N VAL A 89 4.14 8.19 5.66
CA VAL A 89 5.13 7.38 6.37
C VAL A 89 4.50 6.50 7.48
N PRO A 90 3.79 7.04 8.49
CA PRO A 90 3.21 6.22 9.55
C PRO A 90 2.11 5.29 9.04
N SER A 91 1.31 5.72 8.06
CA SER A 91 0.28 4.87 7.46
C SER A 91 0.87 3.70 6.67
N SER A 92 2.01 3.89 6.00
CA SER A 92 2.73 2.80 5.33
C SER A 92 3.28 1.77 6.31
N VAL A 93 3.87 2.21 7.44
CA VAL A 93 4.37 1.32 8.49
C VAL A 93 3.23 0.51 9.10
N ALA A 94 2.11 1.16 9.42
CA ALA A 94 0.91 0.49 9.92
C ALA A 94 0.39 -0.57 8.92
N GLY A 95 0.39 -0.25 7.63
CA GLY A 95 -0.02 -1.18 6.56
C GLY A 95 0.87 -2.42 6.49
N VAL A 96 2.20 -2.27 6.58
CA VAL A 96 3.14 -3.39 6.57
C VAL A 96 2.98 -4.27 7.81
N ILE A 97 2.81 -3.66 8.99
CA ILE A 97 2.56 -4.40 10.23
C ILE A 97 1.26 -5.21 10.13
N ALA A 98 0.18 -4.59 9.65
CA ALA A 98 -1.10 -5.26 9.46
C ALA A 98 -0.98 -6.46 8.50
N TYR A 99 -0.29 -6.29 7.37
CA TYR A 99 -0.03 -7.37 6.42
C TYR A 99 0.69 -8.55 7.07
N TYR A 100 1.73 -8.27 7.85
CA TYR A 100 2.50 -9.32 8.52
C TYR A 100 1.68 -10.07 9.58
N VAL A 101 0.88 -9.35 10.37
CA VAL A 101 -0.01 -9.96 11.37
C VAL A 101 -1.07 -10.86 10.72
N ILE A 102 -1.73 -10.38 9.67
CA ILE A 102 -2.74 -11.17 8.95
C ILE A 102 -2.09 -12.35 8.25
N GLY A 103 -0.94 -12.15 7.58
CA GLY A 103 -0.18 -13.22 6.95
C GLY A 103 0.17 -14.35 7.92
N ARG A 104 0.64 -14.01 9.14
CA ARG A 104 0.88 -15.00 10.20
C ARG A 104 -0.39 -15.74 10.62
N LYS A 105 -1.51 -15.02 10.80
CA LYS A 105 -2.79 -15.66 11.14
C LYS A 105 -3.26 -16.64 10.06
N VAL A 106 -3.16 -16.26 8.79
CA VAL A 106 -3.59 -17.09 7.66
C VAL A 106 -2.74 -18.35 7.54
N THR A 107 -1.40 -18.21 7.61
CA THR A 107 -0.50 -19.36 7.57
C THR A 107 -0.78 -20.33 8.71
N ASN A 108 -0.94 -19.84 9.93
CA ASN A 108 -1.23 -20.69 11.08
C ASN A 108 -2.58 -21.42 10.93
N CYS A 109 -3.62 -20.74 10.43
CA CYS A 109 -4.92 -21.35 10.20
C CYS A 109 -4.86 -22.49 9.17
N ARG A 110 -4.07 -22.30 8.09
CA ARG A 110 -3.87 -23.33 7.06
C ARG A 110 -3.08 -24.53 7.58
N VAL A 111 -2.10 -24.29 8.45
CA VAL A 111 -1.36 -25.37 9.11
C VAL A 111 -2.31 -26.20 9.98
N THR A 112 -3.16 -25.56 10.80
CA THR A 112 -4.13 -26.27 11.63
C THR A 112 -5.10 -27.10 10.81
N ASP A 113 -5.63 -26.57 9.71
CA ASP A 113 -6.54 -27.33 8.82
C ASP A 113 -5.86 -28.57 8.22
N SER A 114 -4.60 -28.43 7.80
CA SER A 114 -3.80 -29.54 7.25
C SER A 114 -3.55 -30.65 8.28
N GLU A 115 -3.20 -30.28 9.52
CA GLU A 115 -3.00 -31.23 10.62
C GLU A 115 -4.30 -31.96 10.98
N LEU A 116 -5.44 -31.26 10.98
CA LEU A 116 -6.74 -31.90 11.23
C LEU A 116 -7.12 -32.89 10.12
N GLN A 117 -6.81 -32.59 8.86
CA GLN A 117 -7.05 -33.53 7.76
C GLN A 117 -6.20 -34.79 7.89
N GLU A 118 -4.90 -34.66 8.22
CA GLU A 118 -4.00 -35.80 8.41
C GLU A 118 -4.45 -36.67 9.62
N LEU A 119 -4.83 -36.04 10.73
CA LEU A 119 -5.36 -36.75 11.90
C LEU A 119 -6.66 -37.50 11.59
N ASN A 120 -7.57 -36.89 10.82
CA ASN A 120 -8.83 -37.53 10.44
C ASN A 120 -8.60 -38.74 9.51
N LYS A 121 -7.57 -38.66 8.66
CA LYS A 121 -7.15 -39.74 7.77
C LYS A 121 -6.49 -40.90 8.51
N CYS A 122 -5.80 -40.64 9.61
CA CYS A 122 -5.19 -41.66 10.46
C CYS A 122 -6.20 -42.37 11.38
N ASN A 123 -7.34 -41.73 11.66
CA ASN A 123 -8.40 -42.26 12.52
C ASN A 123 -9.51 -43.02 11.77
N THR A 124 -9.33 -43.28 10.46
CA THR A 124 -10.23 -44.06 9.60
C THR A 124 -9.49 -45.27 9.05
#